data_AF-A0A7Y8EWH3-F1
#
_entry.id   AF-A0A7Y8EWH3-F1
#
_cell.length_a   1.000
_cell.length_b   1.000
_cell.length_c   1.000
_cell.angle_alpha   90.00
_cell.angle_beta   90.00
_cell.angle_gamma   90.00
#
_symmetry.space_group_name_H-M   'P 1'
#
loop_
_entity.id
_entity.type
_entity.pdbx_description
1 polymer ?
#
loop_
_entity_poly.entity_id
_entity_poly.type
_entity_poly.pdbx_seq_one_letter_code
_entity_poly.pdbx_strand_id
1 'polypeptide(L)'
;MTTTVAMISSEDHMTSYDPALHEADYTASISSVKRGRGRPTKEITNLFCGFIGPTEPDYGQYPFFAMDIIEGIARLDWHDRAIGVGGSSKPLSVKRLVAIIADLEVVSAATVMAHSRLGLRQAQRYVKAIELAMPRLLKSRPDALSHLMRYGFLKDAPQRSSQWEDQLEPPSPEALAQLHYDLRTLGVGSVSD
;
A
#
# COMPACT_ATOMS: atom_id res chain seq x y z
N MET A 1 12.93 69.24 14.79
CA MET A 1 13.51 67.98 15.31
C MET A 1 12.44 66.92 15.22
N THR A 2 12.77 65.87 14.50
CA THR A 2 11.88 64.97 13.77
C THR A 2 11.97 63.60 14.43
N THR A 3 10.84 63.00 14.82
CA THR A 3 10.80 61.57 15.14
C THR A 3 9.44 61.02 14.72
N THR A 4 9.37 60.58 13.47
CA THR A 4 8.28 59.78 12.92
C THR A 4 8.62 58.31 13.18
N VAL A 5 7.79 57.65 13.97
CA VAL A 5 7.91 56.22 14.27
C VAL A 5 7.51 55.42 13.04
N ALA A 6 8.46 54.67 12.47
CA ALA A 6 8.24 53.79 11.34
C ALA A 6 7.51 52.51 11.80
N MET A 7 6.33 52.26 11.23
CA MET A 7 5.62 50.99 11.30
C MET A 7 6.40 49.96 10.46
N ILE A 8 7.05 49.02 11.13
CA ILE A 8 7.69 47.87 10.47
C ILE A 8 6.57 46.89 10.12
N SER A 9 6.21 46.85 8.84
CA SER A 9 5.41 45.77 8.27
C SER A 9 6.29 44.53 8.17
N SER A 10 6.09 43.57 9.08
CA SER A 10 6.56 42.20 8.87
C SER A 10 5.68 41.55 7.81
N GLU A 11 6.09 41.69 6.56
CA GLU A 11 5.66 40.77 5.51
C GLU A 11 6.35 39.43 5.78
N ASP A 12 5.66 38.54 6.48
CA ASP A 12 6.01 37.12 6.47
C ASP A 12 5.95 36.66 5.03
N HIS A 13 7.14 36.44 4.48
CA HIS A 13 7.35 35.83 3.18
C HIS A 13 6.90 34.37 3.28
N MET A 14 5.58 34.16 3.21
CA MET A 14 4.95 32.87 2.98
C MET A 14 5.46 32.41 1.62
N THR A 15 6.53 31.61 1.66
CA THR A 15 7.03 30.87 0.52
C THR A 15 5.87 30.04 0.02
N SER A 16 5.21 30.55 -1.02
CA SER A 16 4.17 29.84 -1.75
C SER A 16 4.73 28.48 -2.10
N TYR A 17 4.26 27.45 -1.39
CA TYR A 17 4.54 26.06 -1.67
C TYR A 17 4.04 25.81 -3.09
N ASP A 18 4.96 25.81 -4.04
CA ASP A 18 4.70 25.45 -5.42
C ASP A 18 4.81 23.92 -5.54
N PRO A 19 3.68 23.20 -5.62
CA PRO A 19 3.70 21.75 -5.67
C PRO A 19 4.34 21.20 -6.94
N ALA A 20 4.47 22.00 -8.00
CA ALA A 20 5.05 21.56 -9.26
C ALA A 20 6.57 21.34 -9.15
N LEU A 21 7.25 22.10 -8.29
CA LEU A 21 8.68 21.92 -8.04
C LEU A 21 8.96 20.64 -7.22
N HIS A 22 8.03 20.26 -6.33
CA HIS A 22 8.17 19.02 -5.56
C HIS A 22 8.00 17.77 -6.44
N GLU A 23 7.13 17.80 -7.46
CA GLU A 23 7.01 16.70 -8.42
C GLU A 23 8.25 16.56 -9.34
N ALA A 24 8.95 17.66 -9.61
CA ALA A 24 10.21 17.63 -10.35
C ALA A 24 11.35 16.98 -9.53
N ASP A 25 11.43 17.27 -8.23
CA ASP A 25 12.37 16.60 -7.30
C ASP A 25 12.01 15.12 -7.06
N TYR A 26 10.72 14.79 -7.15
CA TYR A 26 10.18 13.43 -7.00
C TYR A 26 10.64 12.48 -8.12
N THR A 27 10.97 13.02 -9.29
CA THR A 27 11.42 12.23 -10.45
C THR A 27 12.95 12.06 -10.49
N ALA A 28 13.71 12.81 -9.69
CA ALA A 28 15.17 12.91 -9.81
C ALA A 28 15.98 12.25 -8.68
N SER A 29 15.37 11.88 -7.55
CA SER A 29 16.10 11.39 -6.37
C SER A 29 16.31 9.88 -6.34
N ILE A 30 16.82 9.32 -7.44
CA ILE A 30 17.60 8.07 -7.41
C ILE A 30 19.03 8.47 -6.98
N SER A 31 19.21 8.88 -5.73
CA SER A 31 20.52 9.33 -5.24
C SER A 31 21.43 8.14 -4.99
N SER A 32 22.13 7.69 -6.03
CA SER A 32 23.18 6.69 -5.87
C SER A 32 24.39 7.31 -5.17
N VAL A 33 24.50 7.14 -3.85
CA VAL A 33 25.72 7.47 -3.11
C VAL A 33 26.84 6.54 -3.57
N LYS A 34 27.89 7.09 -4.18
CA LYS A 34 29.08 6.34 -4.62
C LYS A 34 29.85 5.84 -3.39
N ARG A 35 29.71 4.55 -3.06
CA ARG A 35 30.65 3.79 -2.22
C ARG A 35 31.24 2.63 -3.04
N GLY A 36 32.47 2.25 -2.72
CA GLY A 36 33.37 1.46 -3.58
C GLY A 36 32.88 0.09 -4.06
N ARG A 37 33.49 -0.36 -5.18
CA ARG A 37 33.37 -1.66 -5.88
C ARG A 37 32.12 -2.49 -5.54
N GLY A 38 31.01 -2.15 -6.20
CA GLY A 38 29.78 -2.92 -6.26
C GLY A 38 28.68 -2.10 -6.96
N ARG A 39 27.63 -2.75 -7.46
CA ARG A 39 26.40 -2.03 -7.87
C ARG A 39 25.85 -1.36 -6.59
N PRO A 40 25.60 -0.04 -6.57
CA PRO A 40 25.12 0.64 -5.38
C PRO A 40 23.84 -0.04 -4.87
N THR A 41 23.71 -0.16 -3.54
CA THR A 41 22.50 -0.68 -2.91
C THR A 41 21.33 0.19 -3.35
N LYS A 42 20.32 -0.43 -3.94
CA LYS A 42 19.15 0.29 -4.42
C LYS A 42 18.20 0.51 -3.25
N GLU A 43 17.82 1.77 -3.07
CA GLU A 43 16.87 2.22 -2.07
C GLU A 43 15.72 2.92 -2.80
N ILE A 44 14.49 2.62 -2.40
CA ILE A 44 13.26 3.14 -3.00
C ILE A 44 12.43 3.71 -1.86
N THR A 45 12.10 5.00 -1.93
CA THR A 45 11.15 5.61 -1.01
C THR A 45 9.74 5.14 -1.37
N ASN A 46 9.04 4.56 -0.40
CA ASN A 46 7.70 4.03 -0.57
C ASN A 46 6.67 5.00 0.01
N LEU A 47 5.90 5.64 -0.87
CA LEU A 47 4.86 6.59 -0.46
C LEU A 47 3.62 5.95 0.14
N PHE A 48 3.41 4.66 -0.09
CA PHE A 48 2.20 3.98 0.38
C PHE A 48 2.33 3.45 1.81
N CYS A 49 3.53 3.55 2.39
CA CYS A 49 3.78 3.14 3.78
C CYS A 49 2.83 3.89 4.72
N GLY A 50 2.05 3.14 5.50
CA GLY A 50 1.08 3.71 6.44
C GLY A 50 -0.20 4.30 5.81
N PHE A 51 -0.37 4.24 4.48
CA PHE A 51 -1.61 4.65 3.80
C PHE A 51 -2.41 3.46 3.24
N ILE A 52 -1.80 2.27 3.27
CA ILE A 52 -2.39 1.02 2.82
C ILE A 52 -2.01 -0.05 3.85
N GLY A 53 -2.94 -0.92 4.24
CA GLY A 53 -2.64 -2.01 5.16
C GLY A 53 -3.87 -2.46 5.96
N PRO A 54 -3.72 -3.53 6.77
CA PRO A 54 -4.82 -4.08 7.58
C PRO A 54 -5.36 -3.09 8.63
N THR A 55 -4.57 -2.10 9.01
CA THR A 55 -4.94 -1.07 9.99
C THR A 55 -5.75 0.06 9.36
N GLU A 56 -5.67 0.23 8.04
CA GLU A 56 -6.36 1.32 7.34
C GLU A 56 -7.80 0.92 6.98
N PRO A 57 -8.81 1.67 7.48
CA PRO A 57 -10.21 1.28 7.39
C PRO A 57 -10.76 1.22 5.95
N ASP A 58 -10.19 2.01 5.04
CA ASP A 58 -10.82 2.27 3.74
C ASP A 58 -10.28 1.40 2.62
N TYR A 59 -8.99 1.09 2.68
CA TYR A 59 -8.28 0.34 1.63
C TYR A 59 -7.93 -1.08 2.07
N GLY A 60 -7.86 -1.31 3.39
CA GLY A 60 -7.59 -2.61 3.99
C GLY A 60 -6.24 -3.21 3.54
N GLN A 61 -6.06 -4.49 3.86
CA GLN A 61 -4.83 -5.22 3.54
C GLN A 61 -4.62 -5.39 2.03
N TYR A 62 -5.69 -5.53 1.24
CA TYR A 62 -5.62 -5.82 -0.19
C TYR A 62 -6.44 -4.80 -0.99
N PRO A 63 -5.88 -3.62 -1.28
CA PRO A 63 -6.62 -2.58 -1.98
C PRO A 63 -6.89 -2.96 -3.44
N PHE A 64 -8.17 -2.93 -3.84
CA PHE A 64 -8.61 -3.34 -5.17
C PHE A 64 -7.86 -2.65 -6.32
N PHE A 65 -7.58 -1.35 -6.22
CA PHE A 65 -6.88 -0.58 -7.27
C PHE A 65 -5.43 -1.03 -7.51
N ALA A 66 -4.81 -1.69 -6.52
CA ALA A 66 -3.42 -2.12 -6.57
C ALA A 66 -3.27 -3.61 -6.88
N MET A 67 -4.29 -4.42 -6.58
CA MET A 67 -4.18 -5.88 -6.61
C MET A 67 -3.79 -6.39 -8.00
N ASP A 68 -4.45 -5.95 -9.07
CA ASP A 68 -4.13 -6.39 -10.44
C ASP A 68 -2.67 -6.09 -10.82
N ILE A 69 -2.14 -4.95 -10.37
CA ILE A 69 -0.76 -4.54 -10.63
C ILE A 69 0.22 -5.39 -9.84
N ILE A 70 -0.02 -5.57 -8.53
CA ILE A 70 0.86 -6.34 -7.65
C ILE A 70 0.88 -7.80 -8.09
N GLU A 71 -0.29 -8.36 -8.40
CA GLU A 71 -0.45 -9.71 -8.90
C GLU A 71 0.25 -9.92 -10.25
N GLY A 72 0.06 -9.00 -11.19
CA GLY A 72 0.73 -9.03 -12.49
C GLY A 72 2.25 -9.03 -12.34
N ILE A 73 2.79 -8.17 -11.47
CA ILE A 73 4.23 -8.04 -11.25
C ILE A 73 4.81 -9.26 -10.50
N ALA A 74 4.08 -9.79 -9.52
CA ALA A 74 4.49 -10.98 -8.79
C ALA A 74 4.71 -12.18 -9.71
N ARG A 75 3.90 -12.26 -10.78
CA ARG A 75 4.00 -13.25 -11.85
C ARG A 75 5.05 -12.86 -12.90
N LEU A 76 5.25 -11.57 -13.18
CA LEU A 76 6.21 -11.08 -14.18
C LEU A 76 7.67 -11.38 -13.81
N ASP A 77 8.06 -11.26 -12.54
CA ASP A 77 9.42 -11.52 -12.05
C ASP A 77 9.89 -12.97 -12.29
N TRP A 78 8.97 -13.86 -12.65
CA TRP A 78 9.27 -15.20 -13.17
C TRP A 78 10.10 -15.19 -14.47
N HIS A 79 9.89 -14.20 -15.34
CA HIS A 79 10.41 -14.20 -16.72
C HIS A 79 11.84 -13.68 -16.88
N ASP A 80 12.52 -13.26 -15.81
CA ASP A 80 13.89 -12.71 -15.86
C ASP A 80 14.99 -13.79 -16.14
N ARG A 81 14.61 -15.01 -16.52
CA ARG A 81 15.55 -16.09 -16.87
C ARG A 81 15.48 -16.41 -18.36
N ALA A 82 16.64 -16.72 -18.94
CA ALA A 82 16.72 -17.22 -20.30
C ALA A 82 15.95 -18.53 -20.46
N ILE A 83 15.19 -18.65 -21.55
CA ILE A 83 14.42 -19.85 -21.92
C ILE A 83 15.41 -21.04 -22.03
N GLY A 84 15.09 -22.16 -21.38
CA GLY A 84 15.88 -23.40 -21.47
C GLY A 84 16.94 -23.62 -20.37
N VAL A 85 17.16 -22.65 -19.48
CA VAL A 85 18.04 -22.82 -18.32
C VAL A 85 17.22 -23.38 -17.14
N GLY A 86 17.20 -24.72 -17.02
CA GLY A 86 16.40 -25.44 -16.02
C GLY A 86 16.55 -24.94 -14.58
N GLY A 87 15.46 -25.04 -13.81
CA GLY A 87 15.39 -24.70 -12.39
C GLY A 87 13.99 -24.25 -11.97
N SER A 88 13.55 -24.60 -10.75
CA SER A 88 12.25 -24.14 -10.22
C SER A 88 12.29 -22.63 -9.93
N SER A 89 11.63 -21.83 -10.76
CA SER A 89 11.39 -20.40 -10.53
C SER A 89 9.97 -20.20 -9.99
N LYS A 90 9.87 -20.09 -8.66
CA LYS A 90 8.58 -19.77 -8.01
C LYS A 90 8.26 -18.27 -8.18
N PRO A 91 7.00 -17.92 -8.50
CA PRO A 91 6.54 -16.53 -8.51
C PRO A 91 6.74 -15.89 -7.13
N LEU A 92 6.78 -14.56 -7.09
CA LEU A 92 6.84 -13.85 -5.82
C LEU A 92 5.51 -13.97 -5.06
N SER A 93 5.58 -13.90 -3.74
CA SER A 93 4.38 -13.93 -2.91
C SER A 93 3.72 -12.56 -2.95
N VAL A 94 2.48 -12.51 -3.47
CA VAL A 94 1.64 -11.31 -3.49
C VAL A 94 1.46 -10.78 -2.06
N LYS A 95 1.12 -11.65 -1.11
CA LYS A 95 0.98 -11.29 0.31
C LYS A 95 2.23 -10.61 0.87
N ARG A 96 3.43 -11.08 0.50
CA ARG A 96 4.69 -10.45 0.96
C ARG A 96 4.95 -9.11 0.28
N LEU A 97 4.63 -8.97 -1.01
CA LEU A 97 4.73 -7.67 -1.71
C LEU A 97 3.83 -6.63 -1.06
N VAL A 98 2.58 -6.99 -0.81
CA VAL A 98 1.60 -6.14 -0.11
C VAL A 98 2.12 -5.72 1.25
N ALA A 99 2.61 -6.66 2.07
CA ALA A 99 3.16 -6.34 3.39
C ALA A 99 4.36 -5.38 3.30
N ILE A 100 5.29 -5.61 2.36
CA ILE A 100 6.43 -4.71 2.18
C ILE A 100 5.98 -3.29 1.79
N ILE A 101 4.97 -3.16 0.93
CA ILE A 101 4.41 -1.87 0.50
C ILE A 101 3.65 -1.18 1.64
N ALA A 102 3.00 -1.95 2.53
CA ALA A 102 2.28 -1.39 3.67
C ALA A 102 3.23 -0.91 4.78
N ASP A 103 4.28 -1.69 5.07
CA ASP A 103 5.02 -1.59 6.32
C ASP A 103 6.40 -0.90 6.20
N LEU A 104 7.00 -0.84 5.01
CA LEU A 104 8.35 -0.29 4.83
C LEU A 104 8.33 1.06 4.13
N GLU A 105 8.75 2.12 4.82
CA GLU A 105 8.95 3.46 4.26
C GLU A 105 10.10 3.50 3.25
N VAL A 106 11.19 2.78 3.54
CA VAL A 106 12.34 2.65 2.64
C VAL A 106 12.54 1.19 2.25
N VAL A 107 12.38 0.91 0.96
CA VAL A 107 12.55 -0.41 0.39
C VAL A 107 13.96 -0.58 -0.17
N SER A 108 14.75 -1.39 0.51
CA SER A 108 16.08 -1.83 0.10
C SER A 108 16.22 -3.33 0.33
N ALA A 109 17.28 -3.94 -0.22
CA ALA A 109 17.51 -5.37 0.01
C ALA A 109 17.70 -5.65 1.51
N ALA A 110 18.34 -4.75 2.25
CA ALA A 110 18.54 -4.88 3.68
C ALA A 110 17.23 -4.79 4.46
N THR A 111 16.38 -3.80 4.18
CA THR A 111 15.10 -3.63 4.89
C THR A 111 14.14 -4.78 4.59
N VAL A 112 14.09 -5.26 3.34
CA VAL A 112 13.28 -6.42 2.95
C VAL A 112 13.77 -7.72 3.60
N MET A 113 15.09 -7.92 3.70
CA MET A 113 15.66 -9.09 4.39
C MET A 113 15.26 -9.10 5.87
N ALA A 114 15.40 -7.96 6.55
CA ALA A 114 15.02 -7.81 7.96
C ALA A 114 13.52 -8.03 8.18
N HIS A 115 12.69 -7.40 7.33
CA HIS A 115 11.24 -7.49 7.41
C HIS A 115 10.70 -8.91 7.16
N SER A 116 11.15 -9.55 6.08
CA SER A 116 10.54 -10.77 5.56
C SER A 116 11.34 -12.05 5.85
N ARG A 117 12.46 -11.92 6.57
CA ARG A 117 13.43 -12.99 6.88
C ARG A 117 13.84 -13.79 5.64
N LEU A 118 14.18 -13.06 4.57
CA LEU A 118 14.54 -13.62 3.27
C LEU A 118 16.06 -13.60 3.06
N GLY A 119 16.55 -14.50 2.22
CA GLY A 119 17.92 -14.41 1.70
C GLY A 119 18.07 -13.27 0.69
N LEU A 120 19.31 -12.77 0.54
CA LEU A 120 19.64 -11.60 -0.29
C LEU A 120 19.06 -11.65 -1.71
N ARG A 121 19.21 -12.80 -2.40
CA ARG A 121 18.71 -12.97 -3.76
C ARG A 121 17.19 -12.82 -3.85
N GLN A 122 16.44 -13.33 -2.88
CA GLN A 122 14.98 -13.17 -2.86
C GLN A 122 14.60 -11.74 -2.53
N ALA A 123 15.26 -11.12 -1.55
CA ALA A 123 15.02 -9.73 -1.20
C ALA A 123 15.24 -8.78 -2.40
N GLN A 124 16.33 -8.98 -3.17
CA GLN A 124 16.58 -8.22 -4.40
C GLN A 124 15.48 -8.36 -5.45
N ARG A 125 14.85 -9.54 -5.57
CA ARG A 125 13.69 -9.73 -6.46
C ARG A 125 12.48 -8.92 -6.00
N TYR A 126 12.19 -8.88 -4.70
CA TYR A 126 11.13 -8.02 -4.16
C TYR A 126 11.43 -6.54 -4.39
N VAL A 127 12.68 -6.09 -4.20
CA VAL A 127 13.07 -4.70 -4.49
C VAL A 127 12.85 -4.35 -5.96
N LYS A 128 13.26 -5.23 -6.89
CA LYS A 128 13.05 -5.04 -8.34
C LYS A 128 11.55 -5.05 -8.70
N ALA A 129 10.77 -5.92 -8.07
CA ALA A 129 9.31 -5.95 -8.26
C ALA A 129 8.66 -4.65 -7.79
N ILE A 130 9.04 -4.13 -6.63
CA ILE A 130 8.50 -2.87 -6.08
C ILE A 130 8.91 -1.68 -6.94
N GLU A 131 10.15 -1.66 -7.44
CA GLU A 131 10.59 -0.66 -8.41
C GLU A 131 9.67 -0.59 -9.62
N LEU A 132 9.28 -1.75 -10.16
CA LEU A 132 8.36 -1.83 -11.29
C LEU A 132 6.91 -1.49 -10.91
N ALA A 133 6.52 -1.76 -9.67
CA ALA A 133 5.16 -1.55 -9.19
C ALA A 133 4.89 -0.08 -8.88
N MET A 134 5.82 0.60 -8.21
CA MET A 134 5.65 1.94 -7.66
C MET A 134 5.04 2.96 -8.66
N PRO A 135 5.61 3.15 -9.87
CA PRO A 135 5.04 4.12 -10.82
C PRO A 135 3.63 3.74 -11.31
N ARG A 136 3.33 2.44 -11.40
CA ARG A 136 2.01 1.97 -11.83
C ARG A 136 0.97 2.16 -10.72
N LEU A 137 1.34 1.88 -9.48
CA LEU A 137 0.52 2.11 -8.30
C LEU A 137 0.23 3.60 -8.10
N LEU A 138 1.24 4.46 -8.28
CA LEU A 138 1.06 5.91 -8.21
C LEU A 138 0.19 6.46 -9.33
N LYS A 139 0.06 5.75 -10.46
CA LYS A 139 -0.85 6.14 -11.55
C LYS A 139 -2.28 5.62 -11.35
N SER A 140 -2.46 4.47 -10.71
CA SER A 140 -3.78 3.83 -10.51
C SER A 140 -4.47 4.20 -9.19
N ARG A 141 -3.79 4.93 -8.30
CA ARG A 141 -4.34 5.38 -7.02
C ARG A 141 -5.62 6.21 -7.19
N PRO A 142 -6.68 5.95 -6.41
CA PRO A 142 -7.88 6.78 -6.38
C PRO A 142 -7.59 8.22 -5.96
N ASP A 143 -8.44 9.16 -6.38
CA ASP A 143 -8.31 10.58 -6.01
C ASP A 143 -8.38 10.82 -4.50
N ALA A 144 -9.21 10.06 -3.79
CA ALA A 144 -9.32 10.14 -2.33
C ALA A 144 -8.01 9.74 -1.63
N LEU A 145 -7.38 8.64 -2.05
CA LEU A 145 -6.06 8.21 -1.57
C LEU A 145 -5.00 9.23 -1.94
N SER A 146 -5.09 9.78 -3.16
CA SER A 146 -4.17 10.80 -3.63
C SER A 146 -4.19 12.06 -2.78
N HIS A 147 -5.37 12.45 -2.34
CA HIS A 147 -5.58 13.58 -1.44
C HIS A 147 -5.06 13.24 -0.03
N LEU A 148 -5.39 12.06 0.49
CA LEU A 148 -4.91 11.58 1.79
C LEU A 148 -3.39 11.59 1.89
N MET A 149 -2.69 11.02 0.91
CA MET A 149 -1.23 10.98 0.87
C MET A 149 -0.60 12.37 0.80
N ARG A 150 -1.29 13.35 0.22
CA ARG A 150 -0.78 14.70 0.00
C ARG A 150 -1.05 15.63 1.19
N TYR A 151 -2.22 15.50 1.82
CA TYR A 151 -2.70 16.47 2.81
C TYR A 151 -2.90 15.86 4.21
N GLY A 152 -2.82 14.53 4.35
CA GLY A 152 -2.98 13.83 5.63
C GLY A 152 -4.43 13.65 6.09
N PHE A 153 -5.41 14.01 5.27
CA PHE A 153 -6.84 13.78 5.53
C PHE A 153 -7.56 13.37 4.25
N LEU A 154 -8.71 12.70 4.38
CA LEU A 154 -9.51 12.28 3.23
C LEU A 154 -10.26 13.46 2.62
N LYS A 155 -10.29 13.53 1.28
CA LYS A 155 -11.02 14.57 0.53
C LYS A 155 -12.51 14.55 0.85
N ASP A 156 -13.05 13.34 0.88
CA ASP A 156 -14.42 13.02 1.24
C ASP A 156 -14.32 11.86 2.23
N ALA A 157 -15.04 11.91 3.36
CA ALA A 157 -15.14 10.75 4.24
C ALA A 157 -15.61 9.55 3.39
N PRO A 158 -15.02 8.36 3.53
CA PRO A 158 -15.37 7.25 2.69
C PRO A 158 -16.85 6.98 2.90
N GLN A 159 -17.65 7.16 1.85
CA GLN A 159 -18.89 6.42 1.76
C GLN A 159 -18.48 4.97 1.89
N ARG A 160 -18.84 4.36 3.03
CA ARG A 160 -18.58 2.95 3.32
C ARG A 160 -18.82 2.17 2.03
N SER A 161 -17.82 1.40 1.59
CA SER A 161 -17.91 0.59 0.37
C SER A 161 -19.11 -0.37 0.39
N SER A 162 -19.66 -0.66 1.58
CA SER A 162 -21.01 -1.18 1.75
C SER A 162 -22.05 -0.05 1.84
N GLN A 163 -22.46 0.47 0.69
CA GLN A 163 -23.75 1.16 0.51
C GLN A 163 -24.95 0.19 0.57
N TRP A 164 -24.72 -1.06 0.99
CA TRP A 164 -25.77 -2.03 1.25
C TRP A 164 -26.49 -1.58 2.52
N GLU A 165 -27.57 -0.85 2.31
CA GLU A 165 -28.62 -0.75 3.32
C GLU A 165 -29.28 -2.13 3.41
N ASP A 166 -29.26 -2.72 4.61
CA ASP A 166 -30.07 -3.90 4.88
C ASP A 166 -31.53 -3.45 4.88
N GLN A 167 -32.15 -3.53 3.72
CA GLN A 167 -33.56 -3.18 3.50
C GLN A 167 -34.52 -4.27 4.01
N LEU A 168 -33.99 -5.37 4.56
CA LEU A 168 -34.80 -6.42 5.14
C LEU A 168 -35.28 -5.98 6.52
N GLU A 169 -36.56 -6.22 6.79
CA GLU A 169 -37.07 -6.05 8.13
C GLU A 169 -36.32 -6.98 9.09
N PRO A 170 -35.95 -6.50 10.29
CA PRO A 170 -35.32 -7.36 11.29
C PRO A 170 -36.23 -8.56 11.55
N PRO A 171 -35.68 -9.78 11.62
CA PRO A 171 -36.48 -10.99 11.74
C PRO A 171 -37.35 -10.94 12.99
N SER A 172 -38.59 -11.41 12.86
CA SER A 172 -39.51 -11.43 14.00
C SER A 172 -38.96 -12.32 15.12
N PRO A 173 -39.29 -12.03 16.40
CA PRO A 173 -38.86 -12.85 17.52
C PRO A 173 -39.30 -14.32 17.38
N GLU A 174 -40.46 -14.55 16.76
CA GLU A 174 -40.98 -15.89 16.48
C GLU A 174 -40.16 -16.62 15.41
N ALA A 175 -39.78 -15.94 14.33
CA ALA A 175 -38.94 -16.51 13.29
C ALA A 175 -37.53 -16.86 13.81
N LEU A 176 -36.98 -16.02 14.71
CA LEU A 176 -35.73 -16.33 15.41
C LEU A 176 -35.87 -17.51 16.35
N ALA A 177 -36.96 -17.59 17.13
CA ALA A 177 -37.21 -18.72 18.04
C ALA A 177 -37.36 -20.04 17.27
N GLN A 178 -38.05 -20.02 16.12
CA GLN A 178 -38.18 -21.16 15.23
C GLN A 178 -36.82 -21.59 14.66
N LEU A 179 -36.00 -20.65 14.19
CA LEU A 179 -34.64 -20.94 13.72
C LEU A 179 -33.79 -21.57 14.82
N HIS A 180 -33.83 -21.03 16.04
CA HIS A 180 -33.11 -21.61 17.19
C HIS A 180 -33.56 -23.03 17.52
N TYR A 181 -34.84 -23.34 17.36
CA TYR A 181 -35.38 -24.68 17.52
C TYR A 181 -34.89 -25.63 16.42
N ASP A 182 -34.97 -25.21 15.16
CA ASP A 182 -34.58 -26.03 14.00
C ASP A 182 -33.08 -26.34 14.01
N LEU A 183 -32.24 -25.34 14.31
CA LEU A 183 -30.78 -25.50 14.38
C LEU A 183 -30.32 -26.43 15.53
N ARG A 184 -31.15 -26.63 16.56
CA ARG A 184 -30.84 -27.56 17.67
C ARG A 184 -30.70 -29.01 17.18
N THR A 185 -31.35 -29.36 16.08
CA THR A 185 -31.38 -30.74 15.55
C THR A 185 -30.22 -31.06 14.60
N LEU A 186 -29.56 -30.03 14.04
CA LEU A 186 -28.49 -30.18 13.04
C LEU A 186 -27.16 -30.75 13.59
N GLY A 187 -27.06 -31.03 14.90
CA GLY A 187 -25.88 -31.61 15.55
C GLY A 187 -26.06 -33.03 16.10
N VAL A 188 -27.25 -33.64 15.98
CA VAL A 188 -27.57 -34.91 16.67
C VAL A 188 -27.72 -36.10 15.72
N GLY A 189 -27.68 -35.89 14.40
CA GLY A 189 -27.82 -36.94 13.40
C GLY A 189 -26.50 -37.35 12.74
N SER A 190 -25.58 -38.03 13.45
CA SER A 190 -24.56 -38.89 12.81
C SER A 190 -23.83 -39.82 13.80
N VAL A 191 -24.56 -40.50 14.69
CA VAL A 191 -24.02 -41.71 15.33
C VAL A 191 -25.09 -42.79 15.33
N SER A 192 -25.09 -43.60 14.28
CA SER A 192 -25.65 -44.96 14.28
C SER A 192 -24.97 -45.73 13.15
N ASP A 193 -24.05 -46.61 13.58
CA ASP A 193 -23.45 -47.82 12.96
C ASP A 193 -23.20 -47.91 11.45
#